data_AF-A0A1X0R3W5-F1
#
_entry.id   AF-A0A1X0R3W5-F1
#
_cell.length_a   1.000
_cell.length_b   1.000
_cell.length_c   1.000
_cell.angle_alpha   90.00
_cell.angle_beta   90.00
_cell.angle_gamma   90.00
#
_symmetry.space_group_name_H-M   'P 1'
#
loop_
_entity.id
_entity.type
_entity.pdbx_description
1 polymer ?
#
loop_
_entity_poly.entity_id
_entity_poly.type
_entity_poly.pdbx_seq_one_letter_code
_entity_poly.pdbx_strand_id
1 'polypeptide(L)'
;MLCKLKAVQKKASGTKKRKRGNDKTDKVEERCYLPPYSPFLNPVELFWSKIKGNIRKNCLSVDNSLSLRITEAAKKATQEDCANWISHSQPFFDRCLTLEPML
;
A
#
# COMPACT_ATOMS: atom_id res chain seq x y z
N MET A 1 -68.73 11.33 20.91
CA MET A 1 -67.98 12.59 20.80
C MET A 1 -67.26 12.61 19.47
N LEU A 2 -67.62 13.55 18.60
CA LEU A 2 -67.04 13.72 17.27
C LEU A 2 -65.92 14.76 17.33
N CYS A 3 -64.74 14.45 16.81
CA CYS A 3 -63.80 15.40 16.18
C CYS A 3 -62.73 14.57 15.45
N LYS A 4 -62.81 14.40 14.11
CA LYS A 4 -62.26 15.31 13.06
C LYS A 4 -60.73 15.44 13.19
N LEU A 5 -59.89 15.37 12.15
CA LEU A 5 -60.05 15.34 10.69
C LEU A 5 -58.62 15.18 10.09
N LYS A 6 -58.59 15.00 8.76
CA LYS A 6 -57.54 15.39 7.79
C LYS A 6 -56.44 14.36 7.53
N ALA A 7 -55.92 14.20 6.33
CA ALA A 7 -56.36 14.53 4.97
C ALA A 7 -55.42 13.76 4.04
N VAL A 8 -55.94 13.38 2.87
CA VAL A 8 -55.19 12.80 1.75
C VAL A 8 -54.18 13.82 1.21
N GLN A 9 -52.93 13.38 1.00
CA GLN A 9 -52.03 13.93 -0.02
C GLN A 9 -51.19 12.80 -0.64
N LYS A 10 -51.48 12.48 -1.91
CA LYS A 10 -50.60 11.73 -2.81
C LYS A 10 -49.30 12.51 -3.02
N LYS A 11 -48.14 11.86 -3.00
CA LYS A 11 -47.03 12.14 -3.94
C LYS A 11 -46.24 10.87 -4.29
N ALA A 12 -45.74 10.91 -5.52
CA ALA A 12 -45.27 9.82 -6.35
C ALA A 12 -43.92 9.22 -5.95
N SER A 13 -43.74 7.97 -6.40
CA SER A 13 -42.50 7.28 -6.78
C SER A 13 -41.17 7.99 -6.54
N GLY A 14 -40.32 7.37 -5.74
CA GLY A 14 -38.90 7.68 -5.67
C GLY A 14 -38.13 6.50 -5.09
N THR A 15 -37.65 5.62 -5.97
CA THR A 15 -36.64 4.59 -5.68
C THR A 15 -35.48 5.22 -4.92
N LYS A 16 -35.30 4.85 -3.64
CA LYS A 16 -34.16 5.30 -2.83
C LYS A 16 -32.91 4.55 -3.31
N LYS A 17 -32.35 5.02 -4.42
CA LYS A 17 -31.12 4.53 -5.06
C LYS A 17 -29.97 4.75 -4.08
N ARG A 18 -29.29 3.65 -3.74
CA ARG A 18 -27.99 3.63 -3.06
C ARG A 18 -27.08 4.69 -3.69
N LYS A 19 -26.73 5.75 -2.94
CA LYS A 19 -25.61 6.63 -3.29
C LYS A 19 -24.33 5.84 -3.01
N ARG A 20 -23.87 5.05 -4.00
CA ARG A 20 -22.44 4.77 -4.12
C ARG A 20 -21.84 6.11 -4.53
N GLY A 21 -21.25 6.81 -3.56
CA GLY A 21 -20.31 7.88 -3.86
C GLY A 21 -19.19 7.25 -4.65
N ASN A 22 -19.26 7.39 -5.97
CA ASN A 22 -18.22 6.96 -6.88
C ASN A 22 -17.29 8.17 -7.05
N ASP A 23 -16.54 8.50 -5.99
CA ASP A 23 -15.35 9.32 -6.14
C ASP A 23 -14.29 8.39 -6.75
N LYS A 24 -14.35 8.23 -8.07
CA LYS A 24 -13.19 7.80 -8.82
C LYS A 24 -12.41 9.08 -9.06
N THR A 25 -11.68 9.50 -8.04
CA THR A 25 -10.47 10.27 -8.28
C THR A 25 -9.65 9.42 -9.24
N ASP A 26 -9.52 9.88 -10.49
CA ASP A 26 -8.65 9.27 -11.48
C ASP A 26 -7.25 9.27 -10.87
N LYS A 27 -6.86 8.16 -10.24
CA LYS A 27 -5.51 7.96 -9.75
C LYS A 27 -4.64 7.87 -11.00
N VAL A 28 -4.03 8.98 -11.37
CA VAL A 28 -2.98 9.01 -12.37
C VAL A 28 -1.86 8.13 -11.82
N GLU A 29 -1.77 6.91 -12.33
CA GLU A 29 -0.72 5.97 -11.99
C GLU A 29 0.52 6.35 -12.80
N GLU A 30 1.37 7.18 -12.21
CA GLU A 30 2.67 7.51 -12.77
C GLU A 30 3.63 6.33 -12.57
N ARG A 31 4.21 5.82 -13.66
CA ARG A 31 5.12 4.68 -13.65
C ARG A 31 6.54 5.17 -13.90
N CYS A 32 7.44 4.87 -12.97
CA CYS A 32 8.86 5.16 -13.13
C CYS A 32 9.59 3.97 -13.76
N TYR A 33 10.40 4.22 -14.79
CA TYR A 33 11.30 3.21 -15.33
C TYR A 33 12.55 3.09 -14.46
N LEU A 34 12.91 1.85 -14.10
CA LEU A 34 14.15 1.55 -13.40
C LEU A 34 15.15 0.94 -14.39
N PRO A 35 16.42 1.39 -14.38
CA PRO A 35 17.47 0.78 -15.19
C PRO A 35 17.74 -0.67 -14.74
N PRO A 36 18.19 -1.55 -15.66
CA PRO A 36 18.55 -2.92 -15.33
C PRO A 36 19.61 -2.99 -14.22
N TYR A 37 19.55 -4.05 -13.39
CA TYR A 37 20.54 -4.35 -12.36
C TYR A 37 20.87 -3.20 -11.39
N SER A 38 19.91 -2.32 -11.12
CA SER A 38 20.09 -1.16 -10.21
C SER A 38 19.32 -1.35 -8.90
N PRO A 39 19.70 -2.33 -8.05
CA PRO A 39 18.96 -2.67 -6.83
C PRO A 39 18.91 -1.53 -5.81
N PHE A 40 19.90 -0.63 -5.83
CA PHE A 40 19.96 0.55 -4.94
C PHE A 40 18.90 1.62 -5.26
N LEU A 41 18.32 1.62 -6.46
CA LEU A 41 17.18 2.47 -6.82
C LEU A 41 15.83 1.88 -6.39
N ASN A 42 15.80 0.62 -5.99
CA ASN A 42 14.57 -0.10 -5.74
C ASN A 42 14.34 -0.28 -4.22
N PRO A 43 13.44 0.51 -3.60
CA PRO A 43 13.19 0.42 -2.16
C PRO A 43 12.65 -0.96 -1.73
N VAL A 44 12.10 -1.77 -2.64
CA VAL A 44 11.65 -3.14 -2.32
C VAL A 44 12.82 -4.06 -1.93
N GLU A 45 14.04 -3.77 -2.38
CA GLU A 45 15.22 -4.56 -2.04
C GLU A 45 15.54 -4.44 -0.55
N LEU A 46 15.36 -3.25 0.02
CA LEU A 46 15.54 -2.99 1.46
C LEU A 46 14.47 -3.71 2.28
N PHE A 47 13.22 -3.72 1.80
CA PHE A 47 12.14 -4.49 2.41
C PHE A 47 12.49 -5.98 2.48
N TRP A 48 12.91 -6.57 1.37
CA TRP A 48 13.30 -7.98 1.33
C TRP A 48 14.57 -8.26 2.13
N SER A 49 15.50 -7.31 2.22
CA SER A 49 16.66 -7.41 3.10
C SER A 49 16.23 -7.56 4.57
N LYS A 50 15.30 -6.73 5.05
CA LYS A 50 14.76 -6.81 6.42
C LYS A 50 14.03 -8.14 6.68
N ILE A 51 13.19 -8.59 5.76
CA ILE A 51 12.48 -9.87 5.89
C ILE A 51 13.44 -11.05 5.93
N LYS A 52 14.39 -11.11 4.99
CA LYS A 52 15.41 -12.18 4.96
C LYS A 52 16.24 -12.18 6.25
N GLY A 53 16.59 -11.00 6.78
CA GLY A 53 17.26 -10.87 8.07
C GLY A 53 16.45 -11.48 9.22
N ASN A 54 15.14 -11.21 9.28
CA ASN A 54 14.25 -11.77 10.30
C ASN A 54 14.07 -13.29 10.16
N ILE A 55 14.06 -13.82 8.94
CA ILE A 55 13.96 -15.26 8.69
C ILE A 55 15.27 -15.96 9.09
N ARG A 56 16.43 -15.38 8.76
CA ARG A 56 17.74 -15.98 9.08
C ARG A 56 18.03 -16.06 10.58
N LYS A 57 17.43 -15.18 11.39
CA LYS A 57 17.63 -15.16 12.86
C LYS A 57 17.06 -16.37 13.59
N ASN A 58 16.07 -17.08 13.02
CA ASN A 58 15.45 -18.24 13.67
C ASN A 58 15.50 -19.45 12.74
N CYS A 59 15.97 -20.60 13.22
CA CYS A 59 15.93 -21.85 12.47
C CYS A 59 14.48 -22.22 12.11
N LEU A 60 14.28 -22.76 10.91
CA LEU A 60 12.97 -23.29 10.52
C LEU A 60 12.68 -24.52 11.38
N SER A 61 11.64 -24.43 12.23
CA SER A 61 11.11 -25.61 12.91
C SER A 61 10.20 -26.37 11.95
N VAL A 62 10.10 -27.70 12.12
CA VAL A 62 9.31 -28.61 11.28
C VAL A 62 7.84 -28.17 11.17
N ASP A 63 7.30 -27.54 12.21
CA ASP A 63 5.91 -27.04 12.26
C ASP A 63 5.71 -25.64 11.67
N ASN A 64 6.77 -24.88 11.40
CA ASN A 64 6.66 -23.47 11.00
C ASN A 64 6.92 -23.30 9.51
N SER A 65 5.84 -23.25 8.72
CA SER A 65 5.90 -23.00 7.28
C SER A 65 6.61 -21.68 6.96
N LEU A 66 7.48 -21.69 5.95
CA LEU A 66 8.21 -20.51 5.48
C LEU A 66 7.25 -19.36 5.11
N SER A 67 6.09 -19.67 4.53
CA SER A 67 5.10 -18.65 4.15
C SER A 67 4.56 -17.89 5.35
N LEU A 68 4.22 -18.60 6.44
CA LEU A 68 3.78 -17.97 7.70
C LEU A 68 4.84 -17.02 8.24
N ARG A 69 6.11 -17.44 8.20
CA ARG A 69 7.22 -16.60 8.67
C ARG A 69 7.44 -15.36 7.81
N ILE A 70 7.28 -15.47 6.50
CA ILE A 70 7.33 -14.31 5.60
C ILE A 70 6.21 -13.34 5.96
N THR A 71 4.98 -13.83 6.15
CA THR A 71 3.84 -13.00 6.55
C THR A 71 4.07 -12.30 7.89
N GLU A 72 4.53 -13.03 8.91
CA GLU A 72 4.83 -12.46 10.23
C GLU A 72 6.00 -11.47 10.18
N ALA A 73 7.02 -11.73 9.37
CA ALA A 73 8.11 -10.78 9.17
C ALA A 73 7.66 -9.52 8.41
N ALA A 74 6.79 -9.66 7.42
CA ALA A 74 6.23 -8.55 6.66
C ALA A 74 5.33 -7.67 7.55
N LYS A 75 4.53 -8.26 8.45
CA LYS A 75 3.72 -7.51 9.43
C LYS A 75 4.55 -6.65 10.40
N LYS A 76 5.83 -6.98 10.60
CA LYS A 76 6.75 -6.20 11.42
C LYS A 76 7.32 -4.97 10.71
N ALA A 77 7.10 -4.83 9.40
CA ALA A 77 7.47 -3.60 8.68
C ALA A 77 6.51 -2.49 9.09
N THR A 78 7.05 -1.38 9.58
CA THR A 78 6.27 -0.20 9.97
C THR A 78 6.15 0.77 8.80
N GLN A 79 5.24 1.74 8.90
CA GLN A 79 5.14 2.83 7.93
C GLN A 79 6.42 3.68 7.88
N GLU A 80 7.08 3.85 9.03
CA GLU A 80 8.36 4.54 9.15
C GLU A 80 9.48 3.80 8.40
N ASP A 81 9.52 2.47 8.49
CA ASP A 81 10.46 1.67 7.69
C ASP A 81 10.28 1.94 6.19
N CYS A 82 9.02 1.94 5.71
CA CYS A 82 8.71 2.22 4.31
C CYS A 82 9.19 3.62 3.88
N ALA A 83 8.93 4.63 4.70
CA ALA A 83 9.40 6.00 4.44
C ALA A 83 10.93 6.07 4.38
N ASN A 84 11.61 5.39 5.32
CA ASN A 84 13.06 5.34 5.37
C ASN A 84 13.67 4.61 4.16
N TRP A 85 13.05 3.53 3.66
CA TRP A 85 13.52 2.84 2.46
C TRP A 85 13.40 3.69 1.19
N ILE A 86 12.28 4.41 1.05
CA ILE A 86 12.08 5.33 -0.06
C ILE A 86 13.12 6.45 0.02
N SER A 87 13.25 7.09 1.19
CA SER A 87 14.24 8.14 1.42
C SER A 87 15.68 7.67 1.17
N HIS A 88 16.01 6.42 1.51
CA HIS A 88 17.32 5.84 1.20
C HIS A 88 17.56 5.70 -0.31
N SER A 89 16.54 5.32 -1.08
CA SER A 89 16.67 5.15 -2.54
C SER A 89 16.77 6.48 -3.32
N GLN A 90 16.19 7.57 -2.80
CA GLN A 90 16.12 8.86 -3.51
C GLN A 90 17.49 9.45 -3.92
N PRO A 91 18.50 9.55 -3.05
CA PRO A 91 19.80 10.13 -3.40
C PRO A 91 20.57 9.34 -4.47
N PHE A 92 20.21 8.08 -4.72
CA PHE A 92 20.84 7.31 -5.79
C PHE A 92 20.38 7.79 -7.17
N PHE A 93 19.17 8.36 -7.30
CA PHE A 93 18.72 8.93 -8.56
C PHE A 93 19.58 10.14 -8.95
N ASP A 94 19.82 11.05 -8.00
CA ASP A 94 20.66 12.23 -8.23
C ASP A 94 22.08 11.82 -8.63
N ARG A 95 22.67 10.83 -7.94
CA ARG A 95 24.00 10.30 -8.27
C ARG A 95 24.06 9.65 -9.66
N CYS A 96 23.00 8.98 -10.09
CA CYS A 96 22.91 8.44 -11.45
C CYS A 96 22.84 9.58 -12.48
N LEU A 97 22.11 10.65 -12.19
CA LEU A 97 22.00 11.83 -13.06
C LEU A 97 23.32 12.61 -13.15
N THR A 98 24.12 12.63 -12.07
CA THR A 98 25.45 13.26 -12.05
C THR A 98 26.56 12.36 -12.62
N LEU A 99 26.23 11.13 -13.03
CA LEU A 99 27.17 10.15 -13.55
C LEU A 99 28.34 9.85 -12.60
N GLU A 100 28.08 9.91 -11.30
CA GLU A 100 29.08 9.52 -10.30
C GLU A 100 29.39 8.02 -10.40
N PRO A 101 30.67 7.62 -10.27
CA PRO A 101 31.02 6.21 -10.23
C PRO A 101 30.43 5.58 -8.97
N MET A 102 29.52 4.63 -9.16
CA MET A 102 28.93 3.85 -8.07
C MET A 102 29.97 2.87 -7.52
N LEU A 103 30.58 3.23 -6.39
CA LEU A 103 31.49 2.41 -5.59
C LEU A 103 30.79 1.89 -4.33
#